data_AF-A0A832MV86-F1
#
_entry.id   AF-A0A832MV86-F1
#
_cell.length_a   1.000
_cell.length_b   1.000
_cell.length_c   1.000
_cell.angle_alpha   90.00
_cell.angle_beta   90.00
_cell.angle_gamma   90.00
#
_symmetry.space_group_name_H-M   'P 1'
#
loop_
_entity.id
_entity.type
_entity.pdbx_description
1 polymer ?
#
loop_
_entity_poly.entity_id
_entity_poly.type
_entity_poly.pdbx_seq_one_letter_code
_entity_poly.pdbx_strand_id
1 'polypeptide(L)'
;HHNKLMANFYAQAEALYLGKTKEEVHLELKLANKQDKIAQLLPFKTFDGNKPSNMLTVNKLTPKNLGSLIAIYEHKTFVQGYIWNIFSFDQFGVELGKELAKKYL
;
A
#
# COMPACT_ATOMS: atom_id res chain seq x y z
N HIS A 1 -2.48 -10.76 -20.81
CA HIS A 1 -1.72 -9.90 -19.87
C HIS A 1 -2.61 -9.28 -18.79
N HIS A 2 -3.71 -8.61 -19.14
CA HIS A 2 -4.58 -7.92 -18.17
C HIS A 2 -5.18 -8.83 -17.07
N ASN A 3 -5.64 -10.04 -17.41
CA ASN A 3 -6.16 -10.98 -16.40
C ASN A 3 -5.11 -11.39 -15.35
N LYS A 4 -3.85 -11.55 -15.75
CA LYS A 4 -2.75 -11.85 -14.81
C LYS A 4 -2.46 -10.67 -13.89
N LEU A 5 -2.54 -9.44 -14.41
CA LEU A 5 -2.40 -8.22 -13.60
C LEU A 5 -3.52 -8.15 -12.54
N MET A 6 -4.78 -8.35 -12.96
CA MET A 6 -5.93 -8.31 -12.05
C MET A 6 -5.89 -9.44 -11.01
N ALA A 7 -5.44 -10.65 -11.38
CA ALA A 7 -5.26 -11.75 -10.44
C ALA A 7 -4.28 -11.36 -9.31
N ASN A 8 -3.16 -10.71 -9.65
CA ASN A 8 -2.20 -10.23 -8.65
C ASN A 8 -2.79 -9.09 -7.79
N PHE A 9 -3.52 -8.15 -8.40
CA PHE A 9 -4.17 -7.05 -7.67
C PHE A 9 -5.07 -7.57 -6.55
N TYR A 10 -5.95 -8.54 -6.84
CA TYR A 10 -6.83 -9.12 -5.83
C TYR A 10 -6.09 -10.00 -4.83
N ALA A 11 -5.17 -10.86 -5.31
CA ALA A 11 -4.42 -11.77 -4.45
C ALA A 11 -3.58 -11.03 -3.40
N GLN A 12 -3.03 -9.86 -3.74
CA GLN A 12 -2.27 -9.06 -2.77
C GLN A 12 -3.16 -8.45 -1.68
N ALA A 13 -4.32 -7.92 -2.04
CA ALA A 13 -5.27 -7.39 -1.06
C ALA A 13 -5.75 -8.50 -0.11
N GLU A 14 -6.06 -9.69 -0.65
CA GLU A 14 -6.45 -10.87 0.13
C GLU A 14 -5.31 -11.35 1.04
N ALA A 15 -4.07 -11.42 0.54
CA ALA A 15 -2.91 -11.81 1.35
C ALA A 15 -2.61 -10.82 2.48
N LEU A 16 -2.79 -9.52 2.26
CA LEU A 16 -2.65 -8.50 3.30
C LEU A 16 -3.72 -8.63 4.38
N TYR A 17 -4.95 -8.98 4.00
CA TYR A 17 -6.07 -9.17 4.91
C TYR A 17 -5.94 -10.48 5.71
N LEU A 18 -5.83 -11.63 5.04
CA LEU A 18 -5.84 -12.95 5.65
C LEU A 18 -4.49 -13.32 6.29
N GLY A 19 -3.38 -12.99 5.63
CA GLY A 19 -2.08 -13.52 6.01
C GLY A 19 -1.98 -15.03 5.75
N LYS A 20 -1.22 -15.71 6.62
CA LYS A 20 -0.98 -17.15 6.59
C LYS A 20 -0.48 -17.62 7.96
N THR A 21 -1.25 -18.50 8.59
CA THR A 21 -1.04 -19.00 9.95
C THR A 21 0.10 -20.02 10.04
N LYS A 22 0.58 -20.27 11.26
CA LYS A 22 1.64 -21.27 11.50
C LYS A 22 1.15 -22.68 11.15
N GLU A 23 -0.11 -22.98 11.42
CA GLU A 23 -0.76 -24.26 11.13
C GLU A 23 -0.79 -24.53 9.62
N GLU A 24 -1.16 -23.53 8.82
CA GLU A 24 -1.16 -23.62 7.36
C GLU A 24 0.25 -23.81 6.80
N VAL A 25 1.23 -23.07 7.30
CA VAL A 25 2.64 -23.23 6.90
C VAL A 25 3.17 -24.61 7.28
N HIS A 26 2.82 -25.11 8.46
CA HIS A 26 3.22 -26.44 8.92
C HIS A 26 2.64 -27.53 8.03
N LEU A 27 1.34 -27.44 7.72
CA LEU A 27 0.66 -28.40 6.83
C LEU A 27 1.26 -28.37 5.43
N GLU A 28 1.53 -27.19 4.86
CA GLU A 28 2.15 -27.06 3.54
C GLU A 28 3.55 -27.70 3.48
N LEU A 29 4.40 -27.44 4.48
CA LEU A 29 5.74 -28.00 4.53
C LEU A 29 5.73 -29.52 4.75
N LYS A 30 4.73 -30.04 5.49
CA LYS A 30 4.51 -31.47 5.68
C LYS A 30 4.08 -32.15 4.38
N LEU A 31 3.15 -31.56 3.64
CA LEU A 31 2.71 -32.05 2.31
C LEU A 31 3.82 -31.96 1.26
N ALA A 32 4.72 -30.98 1.38
CA ALA A 32 5.87 -30.83 0.50
C ALA A 32 7.06 -31.74 0.84
N ASN A 33 6.90 -32.72 1.75
CA ASN A 33 7.96 -33.63 2.23
C ASN A 33 9.19 -32.92 2.81
N LYS A 34 9.00 -31.77 3.50
CA LYS A 34 10.09 -30.97 4.11
C LYS A 34 9.98 -30.90 5.63
N GLN A 35 9.66 -32.03 6.28
CA GLN A 35 9.45 -32.10 7.73
C GLN A 35 10.65 -31.60 8.54
N ASP A 36 11.87 -31.97 8.12
CA ASP A 36 13.12 -31.60 8.80
C ASP A 36 13.38 -30.09 8.83
N LYS A 37 12.77 -29.34 7.90
CA LYS A 37 12.94 -27.89 7.76
C LYS A 37 11.79 -27.08 8.36
N ILE A 38 10.77 -27.73 8.93
CA ILE A 38 9.59 -27.05 9.48
C ILE A 38 10.01 -26.03 10.54
N ALA A 39 10.76 -26.46 11.56
CA ALA A 39 11.16 -25.58 12.66
C ALA A 39 11.96 -24.35 12.17
N GLN A 40 12.81 -24.54 11.15
CA GLN A 40 13.62 -23.47 10.59
C GLN A 40 12.80 -22.49 9.72
N LEU A 41 11.84 -22.99 8.92
CA LEU A 41 11.11 -22.19 7.94
C LEU A 41 9.83 -21.56 8.46
N LEU A 42 9.23 -22.12 9.52
CA LEU A 42 7.98 -21.63 10.11
C LEU A 42 7.99 -20.12 10.40
N PRO A 43 8.99 -19.54 11.10
CA PRO A 43 8.96 -18.12 11.45
C PRO A 43 9.07 -17.20 10.22
N PHE A 44 9.71 -17.65 9.13
CA PHE A 44 9.91 -16.83 7.92
C PHE A 44 8.79 -16.96 6.89
N LYS A 45 7.89 -17.94 7.06
CA LYS A 45 6.78 -18.22 6.13
C LYS A 45 5.40 -17.91 6.71
N THR A 46 5.34 -17.52 7.98
CA THR A 46 4.10 -17.07 8.64
C THR A 46 3.88 -15.60 8.30
N PHE A 47 2.63 -15.24 8.02
CA PHE A 47 2.23 -13.87 7.73
C PHE A 47 1.04 -13.51 8.62
N ASP A 48 1.17 -12.50 9.47
CA ASP A 48 0.12 -12.18 10.46
C ASP A 48 -1.18 -11.62 9.84
N GLY A 49 -1.19 -11.28 8.55
CA GLY A 49 -2.35 -10.65 7.91
C GLY A 49 -2.69 -9.31 8.58
N ASN A 50 -3.99 -8.99 8.62
CA ASN A 50 -4.58 -7.82 9.26
C ASN A 50 -3.92 -6.48 8.86
N LYS A 51 -3.48 -6.38 7.60
CA LYS A 51 -2.92 -5.16 7.02
C LYS A 51 -3.99 -4.49 6.17
N PRO A 52 -4.55 -3.34 6.58
CA PRO A 52 -5.63 -2.70 5.85
C PRO A 52 -5.14 -2.17 4.50
N SER A 53 -6.00 -2.27 3.48
CA SER A 53 -5.76 -1.73 2.14
C SER A 53 -7.06 -1.22 1.53
N ASN A 54 -6.95 -0.25 0.63
CA ASN A 54 -8.09 0.27 -0.15
C ASN A 54 -7.91 -0.14 -1.61
N MET A 55 -8.95 -0.76 -2.19
CA MET A 55 -8.99 -1.11 -3.61
C MET A 55 -9.85 -0.10 -4.35
N LEU A 56 -9.26 0.64 -5.29
CA LEU A 56 -9.98 1.51 -6.22
C LEU A 56 -9.93 0.93 -7.62
N THR A 57 -11.09 0.66 -8.19
CA THR A 57 -11.22 0.12 -9.56
C THR A 57 -12.00 1.08 -10.44
N VAL A 58 -11.61 1.15 -11.71
CA VAL A 58 -12.30 1.91 -12.76
C VAL A 58 -12.31 1.08 -14.05
N ASN A 59 -13.36 1.20 -14.86
CA ASN A 59 -13.50 0.39 -16.08
C ASN A 59 -12.35 0.59 -17.08
N LYS A 60 -11.86 1.81 -17.21
CA LYS A 60 -10.72 2.17 -18.07
C LYS A 60 -10.09 3.47 -17.61
N LEU A 61 -8.78 3.63 -17.78
CA LEU A 61 -8.11 4.91 -17.57
C LEU A 61 -8.37 5.83 -18.78
N THR A 62 -9.39 6.68 -18.65
CA THR A 62 -9.74 7.74 -19.60
C THR A 62 -9.40 9.11 -18.99
N PRO A 63 -9.31 10.21 -19.75
CA PRO A 63 -9.08 11.54 -19.19
C PRO A 63 -10.06 11.90 -18.08
N LYS A 64 -11.35 11.56 -18.25
CA LYS A 64 -12.39 11.74 -17.23
C LYS A 64 -12.08 10.96 -15.95
N ASN A 65 -11.74 9.67 -16.07
CA ASN A 65 -11.49 8.82 -14.91
C ASN A 65 -10.17 9.18 -14.21
N LEU A 66 -9.15 9.61 -14.96
CA LEU A 66 -7.90 10.13 -14.41
C LEU A 66 -8.14 11.43 -13.64
N GLY A 67 -8.89 12.38 -14.21
CA GLY A 67 -9.25 13.63 -13.52
C GLY A 67 -10.05 13.36 -12.24
N SER A 68 -10.98 12.40 -12.29
CA SER A 68 -11.74 11.98 -11.11
C SER A 68 -10.84 11.36 -10.04
N LEU A 69 -9.85 10.54 -10.43
CA LEU A 69 -8.89 9.96 -9.50
C LEU A 69 -8.05 11.03 -8.81
N ILE A 70 -7.55 12.03 -9.56
CA ILE A 70 -6.78 13.14 -9.00
C ILE A 70 -7.65 13.94 -8.01
N ALA A 71 -8.86 14.31 -8.41
CA ALA A 71 -9.79 15.07 -7.56
C ALA A 71 -10.14 14.33 -6.26
N ILE A 72 -10.27 13.00 -6.28
CA ILE A 72 -10.48 12.20 -5.05
C ILE A 72 -9.32 12.40 -4.07
N TYR A 73 -8.07 12.39 -4.55
CA TYR A 73 -6.91 12.58 -3.69
C TYR A 73 -6.72 14.04 -3.24
N GLU A 74 -7.04 15.02 -4.07
CA GLU A 74 -7.06 16.43 -3.66
C GLU A 74 -8.05 16.66 -2.52
N HIS A 75 -9.29 16.15 -2.66
CA HIS A 75 -10.30 16.26 -1.62
C HIS A 75 -9.96 15.44 -0.37
N LYS A 76 -9.33 14.27 -0.51
CA LYS A 76 -8.81 13.52 0.64
C LYS A 76 -7.83 14.36 1.45
N THR A 77 -6.83 14.96 0.79
CA THR A 77 -5.82 15.79 1.46
C THR A 77 -6.46 17.03 2.10
N PHE A 78 -7.40 17.68 1.40
CA PHE A 78 -8.14 18.81 1.94
C PHE A 78 -8.93 18.45 3.22
N VAL A 79 -9.71 17.37 3.19
CA VAL A 79 -10.49 16.92 4.36
C VAL A 79 -9.57 16.55 5.52
N GLN A 80 -8.42 15.91 5.25
CA GLN A 80 -7.43 15.60 6.28
C GLN A 80 -6.87 16.87 6.94
N GLY A 81 -6.51 17.89 6.16
CA GLY A 81 -6.02 19.16 6.70
C GLY A 81 -7.08 19.91 7.50
N TYR A 82 -8.35 19.87 7.05
CA TYR A 82 -9.47 20.43 7.80
C TYR A 82 -9.65 19.74 9.16
N ILE A 83 -9.63 18.39 9.20
CA ILE A 83 -9.72 17.61 10.44
C ILE A 83 -8.57 17.93 11.39
N TRP A 84 -7.35 18.05 10.86
CA TRP A 84 -6.16 18.38 11.66
C TRP A 84 -6.02 19.86 12.02
N ASN A 85 -6.93 20.71 11.56
CA ASN A 85 -6.91 22.16 11.77
C ASN A 85 -5.57 22.80 11.32
N ILE A 86 -5.12 22.45 10.12
CA ILE A 86 -3.91 23.00 9.48
C ILE A 86 -4.25 23.62 8.12
N PHE A 87 -3.39 24.50 7.63
CA PHE A 87 -3.54 25.11 6.31
C PHE A 87 -3.03 24.17 5.21
N SER A 88 -3.94 23.55 4.45
CA SER A 88 -3.59 22.61 3.36
C SER A 88 -2.96 23.25 2.12
N PHE A 89 -2.93 24.58 2.04
CA PHE A 89 -2.60 25.31 0.82
C PHE A 89 -1.40 26.26 0.98
N ASP A 90 -0.72 26.22 2.13
CA ASP A 90 0.52 26.97 2.34
C ASP A 90 1.78 26.10 2.17
N GLN A 91 2.94 26.74 2.11
CA GLN A 91 4.24 26.06 1.93
C GLN A 91 5.41 26.88 2.49
N PHE A 92 5.23 27.54 3.63
CA PHE A 92 6.26 28.42 4.22
C PHE A 92 7.60 27.71 4.52
N GLY A 93 7.58 26.40 4.74
CA GLY A 93 8.78 25.60 5.01
C GLY A 93 9.83 25.60 3.90
N VAL A 94 9.53 26.11 2.69
CA VAL A 94 10.49 26.16 1.58
C VAL A 94 11.33 27.44 1.56
N GLU A 95 10.99 28.45 2.35
CA GLU A 95 11.57 29.80 2.21
C GLU A 95 13.02 29.88 2.67
N LEU A 96 13.33 29.36 3.86
CA LEU A 96 14.68 29.42 4.42
C LEU A 96 15.73 28.75 3.51
N GLY A 97 15.38 27.60 2.91
CA GLY A 97 16.28 26.92 1.97
C GLY A 97 16.57 27.76 0.73
N LYS A 98 15.56 28.46 0.19
CA LYS A 98 15.72 29.37 -0.96
C LYS A 98 16.58 30.58 -0.60
N GLU A 99 16.45 31.11 0.61
CA GLU A 99 17.27 32.23 1.08
C GLU A 99 18.73 31.85 1.27
N LEU A 100 18.99 30.69 1.86
CA LEU A 100 20.36 30.21 2.09
C LEU A 100 21.05 29.87 0.76
N ALA A 101 20.35 29.24 -0.18
CA ALA A 101 20.90 28.93 -1.49
C ALA A 101 21.43 30.18 -2.23
N LYS A 102 20.76 31.33 -2.08
CA LYS A 102 21.21 32.61 -2.66
C LYS A 102 22.53 33.13 -2.09
N LYS A 103 22.95 32.70 -0.90
CA LYS A 103 24.22 33.12 -0.29
C LYS A 103 25.42 32.35 -0.84
N TYR A 104 25.17 31.20 -1.48
CA TYR A 104 26.19 30.33 -2.06
C TYR A 104 26.29 30.44 -3.59
N LEU A 105 25.45 31.28 -4.20
CA LEU A 105 25.47 31.67 -5.61
C LEU A 105 26.05 33.08 -5.74
#